data_AF-A0A662P710-F1
#
_entry.id   AF-A0A662P710-F1
#
_cell.length_a   1.000
_cell.length_b   1.000
_cell.length_c   1.000
_cell.angle_alpha   90.00
_cell.angle_beta   90.00
_cell.angle_gamma   90.00
#
_symmetry.space_group_name_H-M   'P 1'
#
loop_
_entity.id
_entity.type
_entity.pdbx_description
1 polymer ?
#
loop_
_entity_poly.entity_id
_entity_poly.type
_entity_poly.pdbx_seq_one_letter_code
_entity_poly.pdbx_strand_id
1 'polypeptide(L)'
;QEPYIPGSSLKGKVRSLLEMRSGLMVKTGGKPLSPAKITNCTEEQKKEGEKILRLFGSSGADEKYLTELGPTRASFADAFLNKAWKERADRDHLPLTEVKSENSINRIKGTAENPRFTERVPEGCKFDFRISLKEFEGDDDLEEFLLEGMKLLQMDALGGNGSRGYGKVEFIFDDTELQQKFDKITPL
;
A
#
# COMPACT_ATOMS: atom_id res chain seq x y z
N GLN A 1 -18.13 13.72 -9.07
CA GLN A 1 -16.66 13.80 -8.91
C GLN A 1 -16.13 12.39 -9.00
N GLU A 2 -15.04 12.15 -9.73
CA GLU A 2 -14.49 10.81 -9.89
C GLU A 2 -13.44 10.53 -8.82
N PRO A 3 -13.56 9.42 -8.06
CA PRO A 3 -12.52 9.01 -7.14
C PRO A 3 -11.26 8.56 -7.89
N TYR A 4 -10.12 8.67 -7.22
CA TYR A 4 -8.86 8.08 -7.64
C TYR A 4 -8.08 7.65 -6.40
N ILE A 5 -7.09 6.78 -6.57
CA ILE A 5 -6.20 6.35 -5.50
C ILE A 5 -4.86 7.05 -5.69
N PRO A 6 -4.43 7.93 -4.77
CA PRO A 6 -3.11 8.56 -4.87
C PRO A 6 -1.98 7.52 -4.84
N GLY A 7 -0.99 7.67 -5.70
CA GLY A 7 0.18 6.80 -5.74
C GLY A 7 0.95 6.83 -4.41
N SER A 8 0.93 7.97 -3.72
CA SER A 8 1.49 8.13 -2.37
C SER A 8 0.77 7.28 -1.32
N SER A 9 -0.54 7.06 -1.44
CA SER A 9 -1.31 6.20 -0.53
C SER A 9 -0.93 4.74 -0.71
N LEU A 10 -0.81 4.26 -1.96
CA LEU A 10 -0.32 2.91 -2.26
C LEU A 10 1.12 2.74 -1.78
N LYS A 11 2.02 3.64 -2.19
CA LYS A 11 3.44 3.63 -1.83
C LYS A 11 3.64 3.59 -0.31
N GLY A 12 2.98 4.51 0.40
CA GLY A 12 3.11 4.63 1.85
C GLY A 12 2.59 3.39 2.57
N LYS A 13 1.47 2.82 2.12
CA LYS A 13 0.91 1.64 2.75
C LYS A 13 1.76 0.39 2.53
N VAL A 14 2.17 0.12 1.29
CA VAL A 14 3.09 -0.99 0.95
C VAL A 14 4.39 -0.88 1.77
N ARG A 15 4.99 0.32 1.80
CA ARG A 15 6.18 0.59 2.62
C ARG A 15 5.93 0.27 4.10
N SER A 16 4.83 0.77 4.67
CA SER A 16 4.54 0.56 6.09
C SER A 16 4.37 -0.91 6.45
N LEU A 17 3.80 -1.73 5.55
CA LEU A 17 3.62 -3.15 5.79
C LEU A 17 4.95 -3.91 5.74
N LEU A 18 5.85 -3.57 4.82
CA LEU A 18 7.21 -4.11 4.79
C LEU A 18 8.04 -3.70 6.03
N GLU A 19 7.92 -2.44 6.47
CA GLU A 19 8.55 -1.96 7.71
C GLU A 19 7.97 -2.67 8.96
N MET A 20 6.68 -3.03 8.94
CA MET A 20 6.04 -3.79 10.00
C MET A 20 6.52 -5.25 10.02
N ARG A 21 6.51 -5.92 8.87
CA ARG A 21 6.95 -7.32 8.73
C ARG A 21 8.41 -7.51 9.17
N SER A 22 9.28 -6.59 8.79
CA SER A 22 10.70 -6.60 9.19
C SER A 22 10.93 -6.36 10.69
N GLY A 23 9.90 -5.94 11.44
CA GLY A 23 10.03 -5.51 12.84
C GLY A 23 10.73 -4.16 13.02
N LEU A 24 11.10 -3.48 11.92
CA LEU A 24 11.80 -2.20 11.97
C LEU A 24 10.89 -1.05 12.40
N MET A 25 9.56 -1.17 12.20
CA MET A 25 8.59 -0.16 12.61
C MET A 25 8.63 0.17 14.12
N VAL A 26 8.94 -0.82 14.96
CA VAL A 26 9.08 -0.62 16.41
C VAL A 26 10.29 0.27 16.73
N LYS A 27 11.37 0.15 15.94
CA LYS A 27 12.61 0.91 16.13
C LYS A 27 12.51 2.36 15.68
N THR A 28 11.56 2.66 14.79
CA THR A 28 11.31 4.02 14.30
C THR A 28 10.26 4.77 15.12
N GLY A 29 9.57 4.09 16.03
CA GLY A 29 8.45 4.67 16.78
C GLY A 29 7.30 5.11 15.87
N GLY A 30 7.08 4.37 14.78
CA GLY A 30 6.04 4.67 13.79
C GLY A 30 6.42 5.74 12.75
N LYS A 31 7.64 6.27 12.77
CA LYS A 31 8.16 7.13 11.70
C LYS A 31 8.68 6.29 10.52
N PRO A 32 8.76 6.85 9.29
CA PRO A 32 9.37 6.15 8.17
C PRO A 32 10.81 5.71 8.49
N LEU A 33 11.19 4.53 8.01
CA LEU A 33 12.54 4.00 8.18
C LEU A 33 13.60 4.97 7.64
N SER A 34 14.66 5.16 8.42
CA SER A 34 15.85 5.91 8.03
C SER A 34 17.11 5.05 8.18
N PRO A 35 18.19 5.34 7.41
CA PRO A 35 19.43 4.55 7.46
C PRO A 35 20.05 4.46 8.86
N ALA A 36 19.93 5.51 9.68
CA ALA A 36 20.44 5.50 11.05
C ALA A 36 19.76 4.46 11.96
N LYS A 37 18.59 3.94 11.58
CA LYS A 37 17.82 2.98 12.38
C LYS A 37 18.13 1.51 12.05
N ILE A 38 18.91 1.24 11.00
CA ILE A 38 19.31 -0.13 10.62
C ILE A 38 20.70 -0.52 11.14
N THR A 39 21.45 0.40 11.76
CA THR A 39 22.84 0.17 12.23
C THR A 39 22.94 -0.81 13.40
N ASN A 40 21.96 -0.82 14.32
CA ASN A 40 21.89 -1.73 15.47
C ASN A 40 20.76 -2.76 15.29
N CYS A 41 20.74 -3.43 14.15
CA CYS A 41 19.75 -4.44 13.79
C CYS A 41 20.40 -5.80 13.53
N THR A 42 19.58 -6.85 13.48
CA THR A 42 20.07 -8.15 12.98
C THR A 42 20.43 -8.04 11.51
N GLU A 43 21.26 -8.95 11.00
CA GLU A 43 21.65 -8.95 9.57
C GLU A 43 20.42 -9.06 8.65
N GLU A 44 19.41 -9.83 9.03
CA GLU A 44 18.15 -9.95 8.31
C GLU A 44 17.38 -8.63 8.26
N GLN A 45 17.21 -7.98 9.42
CA GLN A 45 16.58 -6.66 9.52
C GLN A 45 17.34 -5.60 8.71
N LYS A 46 18.66 -5.68 8.68
CA LYS A 46 19.48 -4.77 7.89
C LYS A 46 19.26 -4.99 6.40
N LYS A 47 19.26 -6.24 5.94
CA LYS A 47 18.99 -6.60 4.53
C LYS A 47 17.60 -6.14 4.08
N GLU A 48 16.55 -6.42 4.85
CA GLU A 48 15.20 -5.95 4.52
C GLU A 48 15.10 -4.42 4.58
N GLY A 49 15.71 -3.80 5.59
CA GLY A 49 15.75 -2.34 5.74
C GLY A 49 16.43 -1.66 4.54
N GLU A 50 17.53 -2.20 4.04
CA GLU A 50 18.20 -1.73 2.84
C GLU A 50 17.29 -1.86 1.60
N LYS A 51 16.60 -2.99 1.42
CA LYS A 51 15.62 -3.16 0.33
C LYS A 51 14.49 -2.12 0.41
N ILE A 52 13.93 -1.88 1.60
CA ILE A 52 12.91 -0.85 1.83
C ILE A 52 13.44 0.54 1.46
N LEU A 53 14.64 0.88 1.92
CA LEU A 53 15.25 2.18 1.66
C LEU A 53 15.55 2.39 0.17
N ARG A 54 16.00 1.35 -0.54
CA ARG A 54 16.22 1.40 -2.00
C ARG A 54 14.91 1.57 -2.76
N LEU A 55 13.87 0.78 -2.45
CA LEU A 55 12.57 0.88 -3.11
C LEU A 55 11.91 2.24 -2.90
N PHE A 56 11.81 2.69 -1.65
CA PHE A 56 10.94 3.81 -1.28
C PHE A 56 11.66 5.13 -1.03
N GLY A 57 12.97 5.08 -0.80
CA GLY A 57 13.81 6.21 -0.42
C GLY A 57 13.76 6.56 1.07
N SER A 58 14.67 7.45 1.48
CA SER A 58 14.67 8.06 2.80
C SER A 58 14.65 9.57 2.68
N SER A 59 13.61 10.21 3.19
CA SER A 59 13.58 11.67 3.33
C SER A 59 14.52 12.07 4.47
N GLY A 60 15.48 12.96 4.21
CA GLY A 60 16.37 13.51 5.23
C GLY A 60 17.46 12.54 5.71
N ALA A 61 17.91 11.60 4.88
CA ALA A 61 19.12 10.83 5.17
C ALA A 61 20.38 11.68 4.96
N ASP A 62 21.43 11.39 5.74
CA ASP A 62 22.73 12.02 5.55
C ASP A 62 23.25 11.79 4.12
N GLU A 63 23.94 12.80 3.58
CA GLU A 63 24.47 12.83 2.21
C GLU A 63 25.30 11.59 1.85
N LYS A 64 26.03 11.05 2.84
CA LYS A 64 26.82 9.81 2.70
C LYS A 64 25.94 8.60 2.40
N TYR A 65 24.84 8.43 3.12
CA TYR A 65 23.91 7.32 2.89
C TYR A 65 23.13 7.48 1.60
N LEU A 66 22.81 8.72 1.20
CA LEU A 66 22.18 8.98 -0.11
C LEU A 66 23.08 8.59 -1.28
N THR A 67 24.40 8.76 -1.13
CA THR A 67 25.39 8.36 -2.14
C THR A 67 25.50 6.84 -2.26
N GLU A 68 25.47 6.11 -1.14
CA GLU A 68 25.53 4.64 -1.13
C GLU A 68 24.20 3.99 -1.57
N LEU A 69 23.06 4.53 -1.11
CA LEU A 69 21.74 4.01 -1.48
C LEU A 69 21.41 4.32 -2.93
N GLY A 70 21.74 5.51 -3.45
CA GLY A 70 21.31 5.95 -4.77
C GLY A 70 19.82 6.31 -4.84
N PRO A 71 19.28 6.58 -6.05
CA PRO A 71 17.90 7.04 -6.24
C PRO A 71 16.87 5.98 -5.85
N THR A 72 15.62 6.38 -5.61
CA THR A 72 14.54 5.43 -5.35
C THR A 72 14.25 4.54 -6.56
N ARG A 73 14.04 3.25 -6.33
CA ARG A 73 13.78 2.27 -7.40
C ARG A 73 12.31 2.21 -7.80
N ALA A 74 11.38 2.39 -6.86
CA ALA A 74 9.95 2.30 -7.15
C ALA A 74 9.27 3.67 -7.26
N SER A 75 8.51 3.86 -8.33
CA SER A 75 7.61 5.01 -8.53
C SER A 75 6.17 4.51 -8.63
N PHE A 76 5.26 5.14 -7.90
CA PHE A 76 3.83 4.80 -7.86
C PHE A 76 3.05 5.96 -8.48
N ALA A 77 2.36 5.70 -9.59
CA ALA A 77 1.45 6.67 -10.19
C ALA A 77 0.11 6.68 -9.47
N ASP A 78 -0.63 7.78 -9.61
CA ASP A 78 -2.03 7.84 -9.21
C ASP A 78 -2.84 6.85 -10.06
N ALA A 79 -3.73 6.09 -9.41
CA ALA A 79 -4.59 5.12 -10.06
C ALA A 79 -5.98 5.72 -10.27
N PHE A 80 -6.36 5.88 -11.54
CA PHE A 80 -7.65 6.44 -11.94
C PHE A 80 -8.65 5.32 -12.23
N LEU A 81 -9.95 5.64 -12.25
CA LEU A 81 -10.99 4.66 -12.59
C LEU A 81 -10.71 3.99 -13.94
N ASN A 82 -10.80 2.67 -13.96
CA ASN A 82 -10.68 1.90 -15.18
C ASN A 82 -11.76 2.31 -16.18
N LYS A 83 -11.35 2.60 -17.42
CA LYS A 83 -12.24 3.14 -18.45
C LYS A 83 -13.45 2.23 -18.72
N ALA A 84 -13.22 0.93 -18.92
CA ALA A 84 -14.29 -0.01 -19.24
C ALA A 84 -15.25 -0.21 -18.07
N TRP A 85 -14.74 -0.21 -16.84
CA TRP A 85 -15.57 -0.26 -15.64
C TRP A 85 -16.45 1.00 -15.51
N LYS A 86 -15.88 2.18 -15.78
CA LYS A 86 -16.61 3.45 -15.73
C LYS A 86 -17.73 3.52 -16.77
N GLU A 87 -17.45 3.13 -18.01
CA GLU A 87 -18.47 3.09 -19.08
C GLU A 87 -19.63 2.16 -18.72
N ARG A 88 -19.34 1.02 -18.06
CA ARG A 88 -20.37 0.14 -17.51
C ARG A 88 -21.16 0.81 -16.39
N ALA A 89 -20.47 1.44 -15.44
CA ALA A 89 -21.12 2.13 -14.32
C ALA A 89 -22.07 3.23 -14.81
N ASP A 90 -21.65 4.01 -15.80
CA ASP A 90 -22.48 5.07 -16.42
C ASP A 90 -23.72 4.48 -17.10
N ARG A 91 -23.56 3.42 -17.91
CA ARG A 91 -24.67 2.74 -18.58
C ARG A 91 -25.67 2.16 -17.59
N ASP A 92 -25.16 1.50 -16.55
CA ASP A 92 -25.96 0.79 -15.57
C ASP A 92 -26.44 1.72 -14.42
N HIS A 93 -26.15 3.03 -14.52
CA HIS A 93 -26.48 4.07 -13.53
C HIS A 93 -25.98 3.75 -12.12
N LEU A 94 -24.81 3.09 -12.03
CA LEU A 94 -24.17 2.75 -10.77
C LEU A 94 -23.47 3.97 -10.17
N PRO A 95 -23.61 4.23 -8.86
CA PRO A 95 -22.91 5.33 -8.21
C PRO A 95 -21.39 5.06 -8.17
N LEU A 96 -20.59 6.12 -8.27
CA LEU A 96 -19.13 6.04 -8.12
C LEU A 96 -18.67 6.17 -6.67
N THR A 97 -19.54 6.71 -5.81
CA THR A 97 -19.36 6.83 -4.36
C THR A 97 -20.66 6.51 -3.64
N GLU A 98 -20.56 5.95 -2.43
CA GLU A 98 -21.70 5.69 -1.56
C GLU A 98 -21.44 6.25 -0.16
N VAL A 99 -22.51 6.64 0.52
CA VAL A 99 -22.46 7.09 1.91
C VAL A 99 -22.81 5.93 2.82
N LYS A 100 -21.84 5.47 3.61
CA LYS A 100 -22.08 4.47 4.66
C LYS A 100 -22.34 5.17 5.99
N SER A 101 -23.39 4.76 6.69
CA SER A 101 -23.62 5.15 8.07
C SER A 101 -22.99 4.14 9.05
N GLU A 102 -22.36 4.66 10.09
CA GLU A 102 -21.81 3.89 11.20
C GLU A 102 -22.25 4.50 12.53
N ASN A 103 -22.74 3.67 13.44
CA ASN A 103 -23.26 4.13 14.72
C ASN A 103 -22.51 3.43 15.86
N SER A 104 -22.24 4.17 16.94
CA SER A 104 -21.88 3.56 18.21
C SER A 104 -23.13 2.98 18.85
N ILE A 105 -23.06 1.81 19.45
CA ILE A 105 -24.21 1.21 20.14
C ILE A 105 -23.92 1.19 21.64
N ASN A 106 -24.80 1.82 22.41
CA ASN A 106 -24.77 1.75 23.87
C ASN A 106 -25.04 0.31 24.31
N ARG A 107 -24.06 -0.35 24.93
CA ARG A 107 -24.15 -1.78 25.26
C ARG A 107 -25.14 -2.08 26.39
N ILE A 108 -25.52 -1.09 27.20
CA ILE A 108 -26.48 -1.26 28.30
C ILE A 108 -27.90 -0.97 27.82
N LYS A 109 -28.10 0.14 27.09
CA LYS A 109 -29.43 0.56 26.61
C LYS A 109 -29.83 -0.10 25.29
N GLY A 110 -28.89 -0.69 24.56
CA GLY A 110 -29.11 -1.26 23.22
C GLY A 110 -29.37 -0.21 22.13
N THR A 111 -29.24 1.07 22.42
CA THR A 111 -29.57 2.17 21.51
C THR A 111 -28.38 2.57 20.65
N ALA A 112 -28.64 2.87 19.37
CA ALA A 112 -27.68 3.51 18.49
C ALA A 112 -27.49 4.99 18.88
N GLU A 113 -26.25 5.43 18.93
CA GLU A 113 -25.83 6.77 19.31
C GLU A 113 -24.78 7.29 18.29
N ASN A 114 -24.79 8.60 18.05
CA ASN A 114 -23.77 9.31 17.26
C ASN A 114 -23.53 8.74 15.84
N PRO A 115 -24.52 8.81 14.94
CA PRO A 115 -24.34 8.34 13.57
C PRO A 115 -23.25 9.14 12.85
N ARG A 116 -22.31 8.42 12.24
CA ARG A 116 -21.25 8.96 11.37
C ARG A 116 -21.53 8.54 9.95
N PHE A 117 -21.45 9.49 9.03
CA PHE A 117 -21.61 9.24 7.62
C PHE A 117 -20.24 9.39 6.95
N THR A 118 -19.81 8.36 6.24
CA THR A 118 -18.52 8.36 5.53
C THR A 118 -18.77 8.01 4.07
N GLU A 119 -18.32 8.89 3.18
CA GLU A 119 -18.29 8.61 1.75
C GLU A 119 -17.18 7.60 1.46
N ARG A 120 -17.48 6.60 0.62
CA ARG A 120 -16.52 5.58 0.19
C ARG A 120 -16.78 5.17 -1.25
N VAL A 121 -15.77 4.55 -1.85
CA VAL A 121 -15.88 3.91 -3.16
C VAL A 121 -16.63 2.58 -3.00
N PRO A 122 -17.66 2.29 -3.83
CA PRO A 122 -18.38 1.02 -3.79
C PRO A 122 -17.47 -0.17 -4.09
N GLU A 123 -17.87 -1.33 -3.60
CA GLU A 123 -17.19 -2.59 -3.92
C GLU A 123 -17.22 -2.88 -5.43
N GLY A 124 -16.14 -3.49 -5.92
CA GLY A 124 -16.02 -3.88 -7.33
C GLY A 124 -15.62 -2.75 -8.27
N CYS A 125 -15.42 -1.52 -7.78
CA CYS A 125 -14.77 -0.44 -8.52
C CYS A 125 -13.35 -0.84 -8.92
N LYS A 126 -12.96 -0.57 -10.17
CA LYS A 126 -11.64 -0.90 -10.71
C LYS A 126 -10.84 0.37 -10.96
N PHE A 127 -9.56 0.34 -10.62
CA PHE A 127 -8.61 1.43 -10.85
C PHE A 127 -7.40 0.91 -11.61
N ASP A 128 -6.96 1.66 -12.61
CA ASP A 128 -5.75 1.35 -13.39
C ASP A 128 -4.54 1.89 -12.63
N PHE A 129 -3.76 1.00 -12.02
CA PHE A 129 -2.55 1.36 -11.29
C PHE A 129 -1.31 1.21 -12.16
N ARG A 130 -0.26 1.98 -11.87
CA ARG A 130 1.05 1.82 -12.51
C ARG A 130 2.15 1.99 -11.48
N ILE A 131 3.00 0.98 -11.40
CA ILE A 131 4.23 1.00 -10.59
C ILE A 131 5.40 0.77 -11.55
N SER A 132 6.41 1.62 -11.45
CA SER A 132 7.64 1.50 -12.24
C SER A 132 8.79 1.17 -11.31
N LEU A 133 9.51 0.09 -11.61
CA LEU A 133 10.71 -0.34 -10.90
C LEU A 133 11.93 -0.07 -11.78
N LYS A 134 12.93 0.62 -11.24
CA LYS A 134 14.24 0.80 -11.88
C LYS A 134 15.16 -0.31 -11.43
N GLU A 135 15.80 -0.98 -12.39
CA GLU A 135 16.79 -2.02 -12.13
C GLU A 135 18.19 -1.44 -12.22
N PHE A 136 19.01 -1.73 -11.20
CA PHE A 136 20.43 -1.39 -11.15
C PHE A 136 21.24 -2.65 -10.83
N GLU A 137 22.51 -2.64 -11.20
CA GLU A 137 23.43 -3.72 -10.83
C GLU A 137 23.53 -3.86 -9.31
N GLY A 138 23.35 -5.07 -8.78
CA GLY A 138 23.35 -5.35 -7.33
C GLY A 138 22.03 -5.10 -6.59
N ASP A 139 20.94 -4.81 -7.31
CA ASP A 139 19.58 -4.75 -6.76
C ASP A 139 18.88 -6.12 -6.89
N ASP A 140 19.41 -7.12 -6.17
CA ASP A 140 18.88 -8.47 -6.18
C ASP A 140 17.50 -8.56 -5.48
N ASP A 141 16.55 -9.23 -6.14
CA ASP A 141 15.20 -9.55 -5.66
C ASP A 141 14.32 -8.35 -5.24
N LEU A 142 14.59 -7.14 -5.74
CA LEU A 142 13.77 -5.97 -5.40
C LEU A 142 12.34 -6.07 -5.95
N GLU A 143 12.17 -6.68 -7.12
CA GLU A 143 10.84 -6.91 -7.70
C GLU A 143 10.02 -7.86 -6.81
N GLU A 144 10.60 -8.98 -6.40
CA GLU A 144 9.94 -9.94 -5.52
C GLU A 144 9.58 -9.31 -4.17
N PHE A 145 10.52 -8.58 -3.57
CA PHE A 145 10.28 -7.87 -2.31
C PHE A 145 9.17 -6.79 -2.41
N LEU A 146 9.07 -6.11 -3.56
CA LEU A 146 7.97 -5.19 -3.84
C LEU A 146 6.63 -5.93 -3.96
N LEU A 147 6.60 -7.04 -4.69
CA LEU A 147 5.41 -7.87 -4.85
C LEU A 147 4.93 -8.47 -3.52
N GLU A 148 5.85 -8.88 -2.64
CA GLU A 148 5.52 -9.27 -1.26
C GLU A 148 4.82 -8.14 -0.49
N GLY A 149 5.34 -6.91 -0.59
CA GLY A 149 4.71 -5.75 0.01
C GLY A 149 3.30 -5.48 -0.52
N MET A 150 3.09 -5.66 -1.83
CA MET A 150 1.76 -5.56 -2.45
C MET A 150 0.83 -6.69 -1.98
N LYS A 151 1.36 -7.92 -1.79
CA LYS A 151 0.60 -9.06 -1.28
C LYS A 151 0.16 -8.82 0.17
N LEU A 152 1.05 -8.27 1.01
CA LEU A 152 0.69 -7.83 2.36
C LEU A 152 -0.45 -6.81 2.33
N LEU A 153 -0.44 -5.85 1.39
CA LEU A 153 -1.51 -4.87 1.25
C LEU A 153 -2.85 -5.52 0.87
N GLN A 154 -2.85 -6.51 -0.03
CA GLN A 154 -4.05 -7.28 -0.37
C GLN A 154 -4.60 -8.08 0.84
N MET A 155 -3.72 -8.54 1.73
CA MET A 155 -4.12 -9.17 3.00
C MET A 155 -4.60 -8.16 4.05
N ASP A 156 -4.18 -6.90 3.94
CA ASP A 156 -4.53 -5.81 4.85
C ASP A 156 -5.60 -4.88 4.23
N ALA A 157 -5.51 -3.56 4.43
CA ALA A 157 -6.46 -2.58 3.92
C ALA A 157 -5.77 -1.28 3.48
N LEU A 158 -6.27 -0.68 2.40
CA LEU A 158 -5.85 0.60 1.87
C LEU A 158 -6.76 1.74 2.39
N GLY A 159 -6.15 2.84 2.83
CA GLY A 159 -6.89 4.01 3.33
C GLY A 159 -7.39 3.84 4.76
N GLY A 160 -8.50 4.51 5.09
CA GLY A 160 -9.05 4.58 6.44
C GLY A 160 -10.01 3.44 6.80
N ASN A 161 -10.24 3.24 8.09
CA ASN A 161 -11.27 2.33 8.64
C ASN A 161 -11.13 0.85 8.25
N GLY A 162 -9.91 0.36 7.94
CA GLY A 162 -9.67 -1.04 7.56
C GLY A 162 -10.21 -2.07 8.55
N SER A 163 -10.08 -1.82 9.86
CA SER A 163 -10.63 -2.68 10.92
C SER A 163 -12.17 -2.76 10.94
N ARG A 164 -12.86 -1.86 10.22
CA ARG A 164 -14.32 -1.84 10.03
C ARG A 164 -14.73 -2.38 8.66
N GLY A 165 -13.82 -3.04 7.95
CA GLY A 165 -14.05 -3.68 6.66
C GLY A 165 -13.94 -2.75 5.44
N TYR A 166 -13.23 -1.63 5.55
CA TYR A 166 -12.95 -0.74 4.41
C TYR A 166 -11.62 -1.10 3.76
N GLY A 167 -11.45 -0.67 2.51
CA GLY A 167 -10.13 -0.64 1.89
C GLY A 167 -9.56 -2.01 1.52
N LYS A 168 -10.37 -3.07 1.49
CA LYS A 168 -9.95 -4.33 0.88
C LYS A 168 -9.74 -4.11 -0.61
N VAL A 169 -8.56 -4.48 -1.09
CA VAL A 169 -8.14 -4.31 -2.48
C VAL A 169 -7.58 -5.62 -3.00
N GLU A 170 -7.65 -5.81 -4.31
CA GLU A 170 -7.05 -6.92 -5.03
C GLU A 170 -6.20 -6.35 -6.16
N PHE A 171 -5.00 -6.91 -6.35
CA PHE A 171 -4.13 -6.55 -7.48
C PHE A 171 -4.35 -7.53 -8.63
N ILE A 172 -4.62 -6.96 -9.80
CA ILE A 172 -4.74 -7.69 -11.07
C ILE A 172 -3.72 -7.09 -12.03
N PHE A 173 -2.79 -7.91 -12.49
CA PHE A 173 -1.74 -7.52 -13.42
C PHE A 173 -2.15 -7.87 -14.86
N ASP A 174 -1.80 -7.00 -15.80
CA ASP A 174 -2.03 -7.24 -17.24
C ASP A 174 -1.14 -8.39 -17.77
N ASP A 175 0.01 -8.61 -17.13
CA ASP A 175 0.94 -9.69 -17.45
C ASP A 175 0.59 -10.97 -16.68
N THR A 176 0.37 -12.06 -17.42
CA THR A 176 -0.07 -13.34 -16.85
C THR A 176 1.03 -14.05 -16.07
N GLU A 177 2.29 -13.93 -16.48
CA GLU A 177 3.41 -14.54 -15.77
C GLU A 177 3.64 -13.84 -14.43
N LEU A 178 3.57 -12.50 -14.44
CA LEU A 178 3.64 -11.69 -13.24
C LEU A 178 2.46 -11.97 -12.30
N GLN A 179 1.24 -12.12 -12.83
CA GLN A 179 0.08 -12.51 -12.02
C GLN A 179 0.30 -13.86 -11.35
N GLN A 180 0.75 -14.88 -12.10
CA GLN A 180 1.03 -16.21 -11.53
C GLN A 180 2.14 -16.17 -10.48
N LYS A 181 3.18 -15.35 -10.68
CA LYS A 181 4.23 -15.11 -9.70
C LYS A 181 3.63 -14.50 -8.43
N PHE A 182 2.85 -13.43 -8.57
CA PHE A 182 2.19 -12.74 -7.47
C PHE A 182 1.21 -13.63 -6.69
N ASP A 183 0.48 -14.50 -7.38
CA ASP A 183 -0.48 -15.41 -6.76
C ASP A 183 0.19 -16.42 -5.83
N LYS A 184 1.40 -16.88 -6.18
CA LYS A 184 2.21 -17.85 -5.42
C LYS A 184 2.92 -17.24 -4.20
N ILE A 185 3.05 -15.92 -4.12
CA ILE A 185 3.75 -15.26 -3.01
C ILE A 185 3.00 -15.51 -1.70
N THR A 186 3.74 -15.99 -0.71
CA THR A 186 3.29 -16.16 0.67
C THR A 186 4.16 -15.26 1.55
N PRO A 187 3.71 -14.04 1.88
CA PRO A 187 4.58 -13.02 2.46
C PRO A 187 4.76 -13.13 3.98
N LEU A 188 4.25 -14.21 4.59
CA LEU A 188 4.28 -14.54 6.03
C LEU A 188 4.80 -15.96 6.25
#